data_AF-A0A1G3SPF6-F1
#
_entry.id   AF-A0A1G3SPF6-F1
#
_cell.length_a   1.000
_cell.length_b   1.000
_cell.length_c   1.000
_cell.angle_alpha   90.00
_cell.angle_beta   90.00
_cell.angle_gamma   90.00
#
_symmetry.space_group_name_H-M   'P 1'
#
loop_
_entity.id
_entity.type
_entity.pdbx_description
1 polymer ?
#
loop_
_entity_poly.entity_id
_entity_poly.type
_entity_poly.pdbx_seq_one_letter_code
_entity_poly.pdbx_strand_id
1 'polypeptide(L)'
;MKKGFMLVEVMIAIIMAGILAAVLATMGYYTLIQGNTLKQQNSKTMLEVIRSRLLNTAANPDNDSYFELLKEVNSTVPVVIGLGKDAWGRNIYYTTYDFGTHNVNATYADTNSSISPNANVLGRLVSLGEDGILDTDENDSMAQNDDIMLEIGIGETNHLKLYNGSEVTTQTRGYNSAIVALSTDPLPAAPINGTILFLRDTNVTKIYDINTTSWIQISP
;
A
#
# COMPACT_ATOMS: atom_id res chain seq x y z
N MET A 1 49.72 56.84 -1.93
CA MET A 1 49.68 55.36 -1.88
C MET A 1 48.27 54.83 -1.50
N LYS A 2 47.18 55.30 -2.15
CA LYS A 2 45.80 54.88 -1.81
C LYS A 2 45.17 53.87 -2.79
N LYS A 3 45.83 53.53 -3.90
CA LYS A 3 45.27 52.67 -4.97
C LYS A 3 45.49 51.16 -4.75
N GLY A 4 46.49 50.77 -3.96
CA GLY A 4 46.79 49.35 -3.66
C GLY A 4 45.85 48.71 -2.63
N PHE A 5 45.44 49.48 -1.61
CA PHE A 5 44.51 49.01 -0.57
C PHE A 5 43.11 48.70 -1.13
N MET A 6 42.63 49.51 -2.06
CA MET A 6 41.29 49.36 -2.66
C MET A 6 41.15 48.05 -3.48
N LEU A 7 42.23 47.56 -4.08
CA LEU A 7 42.20 46.34 -4.91
C LEU A 7 42.18 45.07 -4.03
N VAL A 8 42.88 45.08 -2.90
CA VAL A 8 42.87 43.98 -1.92
C VAL A 8 41.51 43.86 -1.25
N GLU A 9 40.88 44.98 -0.88
CA GLU A 9 39.53 45.00 -0.30
C GLU A 9 38.48 44.43 -1.27
N VAL A 10 38.57 44.79 -2.56
CA VAL A 10 37.67 44.25 -3.60
C VAL A 10 37.89 42.75 -3.80
N MET A 11 39.13 42.27 -3.79
CA MET A 11 39.42 40.83 -3.89
C MET A 11 38.87 40.03 -2.71
N ILE A 12 39.03 40.54 -1.48
CA ILE A 12 38.47 39.91 -0.28
C ILE A 12 36.93 39.90 -0.36
N ALA A 13 36.31 41.00 -0.80
CA ALA A 13 34.85 41.08 -0.95
C ALA A 13 34.31 40.06 -1.96
N ILE A 14 34.99 39.86 -3.11
CA ILE A 14 34.60 38.86 -4.12
C ILE A 14 34.72 37.44 -3.56
N ILE A 15 35.82 37.13 -2.85
CA ILE A 15 36.01 35.81 -2.23
C ILE A 15 34.92 35.54 -1.19
N MET A 16 34.64 36.51 -0.32
CA MET A 16 33.59 36.38 0.70
C MET A 16 32.20 36.22 0.08
N ALA A 17 31.89 36.98 -0.98
CA ALA A 17 30.64 36.83 -1.73
C ALA A 17 30.52 35.44 -2.37
N GLY A 18 31.61 34.91 -2.93
CA GLY A 18 31.66 33.56 -3.51
C GLY A 18 31.43 32.46 -2.47
N ILE A 19 32.06 32.58 -1.30
CA ILE A 19 31.84 31.65 -0.17
C ILE A 19 30.37 31.72 0.29
N LEU A 20 29.83 32.92 0.46
CA LEU A 20 28.45 33.11 0.91
C LEU A 20 27.45 32.50 -0.09
N ALA A 21 27.66 32.71 -1.39
CA ALA A 21 26.83 32.15 -2.44
C ALA A 21 26.88 30.62 -2.46
N ALA A 22 28.07 30.02 -2.30
CA ALA A 22 28.23 28.58 -2.23
C ALA A 22 27.53 27.97 -1.00
N VAL A 23 27.62 28.63 0.16
CA VAL A 23 26.93 28.21 1.39
C VAL A 23 25.41 28.29 1.22
N LEU A 24 24.89 29.39 0.67
CA LEU A 24 23.45 29.53 0.42
C LEU A 24 22.92 28.50 -0.59
N ALA A 25 23.67 28.24 -1.66
CA ALA A 25 23.31 27.23 -2.66
C ALA A 25 23.26 25.82 -2.06
N THR A 26 24.28 25.46 -1.28
CA THR A 26 24.35 24.16 -0.60
C THR A 26 23.26 24.01 0.47
N MET A 27 22.98 25.04 1.27
CA MET A 27 21.88 25.02 2.23
C MET A 27 20.52 24.87 1.54
N GLY A 28 20.29 25.57 0.43
CA GLY A 28 19.07 25.44 -0.37
C GLY A 28 18.89 24.01 -0.88
N TYR A 29 19.96 23.40 -1.39
CA TYR A 29 19.96 22.01 -1.86
C TYR A 29 19.62 21.02 -0.73
N TYR A 30 20.24 21.14 0.44
CA TYR A 30 19.93 20.27 1.59
C TYR A 30 18.49 20.43 2.09
N THR A 31 17.95 21.64 2.04
CA THR A 31 16.57 21.92 2.45
C THR A 31 15.57 21.23 1.51
N LEU A 32 15.86 21.23 0.21
CA LEU A 32 15.03 20.52 -0.78
C LEU A 32 15.05 19.00 -0.56
N ILE A 33 16.23 18.41 -0.37
CA ILE A 33 16.36 16.96 -0.11
C ILE A 33 15.59 16.57 1.15
N GLN A 34 15.79 17.31 2.25
CA GLN A 34 15.08 17.01 3.50
C GLN A 34 13.55 17.14 3.33
N GLY A 35 13.11 18.16 2.58
CA GLY A 35 11.70 18.34 2.25
C GLY A 35 11.12 17.16 1.46
N ASN A 36 11.84 16.66 0.45
CA ASN A 36 11.39 15.54 -0.36
C ASN A 36 11.38 14.23 0.43
N THR A 37 12.38 13.97 1.27
CA THR A 37 12.39 12.81 2.16
C THR A 37 11.20 12.84 3.11
N LEU A 38 10.87 14.00 3.70
CA LEU A 38 9.69 14.14 4.56
C LEU A 38 8.39 13.90 3.80
N LYS A 39 8.26 14.43 2.58
CA LYS A 39 7.10 14.18 1.72
C LYS A 39 6.95 12.70 1.37
N GLN A 40 8.03 12.00 1.04
CA GLN A 40 7.98 10.56 0.80
C GLN A 40 7.46 9.77 2.02
N GLN A 41 7.94 10.08 3.22
CA GLN A 41 7.47 9.42 4.46
C GLN A 41 6.00 9.75 4.77
N ASN A 42 5.59 11.01 4.54
CA ASN A 42 4.20 11.41 4.68
C ASN A 42 3.30 10.69 3.68
N SER A 43 3.71 10.60 2.41
CA SER A 43 2.97 9.87 1.37
C SER A 43 2.79 8.40 1.76
N LYS A 44 3.84 7.72 2.24
CA LYS A 44 3.73 6.35 2.79
C LYS A 44 2.69 6.25 3.91
N THR A 45 2.74 7.19 4.85
CA THR A 45 1.77 7.24 5.96
C THR A 45 0.35 7.45 5.45
N MET A 46 0.16 8.31 4.45
CA MET A 46 -1.14 8.55 3.81
C MET A 46 -1.67 7.30 3.10
N LEU A 47 -0.80 6.56 2.39
CA LEU A 47 -1.16 5.28 1.77
C LEU A 47 -1.64 4.27 2.83
N GLU A 48 -0.94 4.17 3.96
CA GLU A 48 -1.33 3.28 5.07
C GLU A 48 -2.69 3.68 5.69
N VAL A 49 -2.95 4.98 5.84
CA VAL A 49 -4.26 5.47 6.32
C VAL A 49 -5.38 5.14 5.32
N ILE A 50 -5.14 5.35 4.03
CA ILE A 50 -6.10 5.03 2.97
C ILE A 50 -6.38 3.53 2.93
N ARG A 51 -5.33 2.70 2.96
CA ARG A 51 -5.44 1.24 3.11
C ARG A 51 -6.30 0.85 4.31
N SER A 52 -6.01 1.38 5.50
CA SER A 52 -6.76 1.06 6.72
C SER A 52 -8.26 1.36 6.57
N ARG A 53 -8.60 2.49 5.93
CA ARG A 53 -9.98 2.86 5.65
C ARG A 53 -10.63 1.96 4.60
N LEU A 54 -9.91 1.61 3.52
CA LEU A 54 -10.38 0.69 2.49
C LEU A 54 -10.68 -0.69 3.07
N LEU A 55 -9.81 -1.20 3.94
CA LEU A 55 -10.02 -2.46 4.64
C LEU A 55 -11.28 -2.43 5.51
N ASN A 56 -11.56 -1.31 6.20
CA ASN A 56 -12.79 -1.18 6.99
C ASN A 56 -14.07 -1.14 6.15
N THR A 57 -13.97 -0.80 4.86
CA THR A 57 -15.10 -0.78 3.92
C THR A 57 -15.17 -2.03 3.04
N ALA A 58 -14.23 -2.97 3.22
CA ALA A 58 -14.20 -4.20 2.46
C ALA A 58 -15.44 -5.04 2.77
N ALA A 59 -16.02 -5.64 1.74
CA ALA A 59 -17.25 -6.42 1.85
C ALA A 59 -17.21 -7.59 0.87
N ASN A 60 -18.04 -8.59 1.11
CA ASN A 60 -18.30 -9.71 0.20
C ASN A 60 -19.71 -9.51 -0.39
N PRO A 61 -19.88 -8.64 -1.40
CA PRO A 61 -21.18 -8.25 -1.93
C PRO A 61 -21.86 -9.34 -2.76
N ASP A 62 -21.10 -10.25 -3.35
CA ASP A 62 -21.59 -11.33 -4.22
C ASP A 62 -21.70 -12.69 -3.50
N ASN A 63 -21.26 -12.74 -2.24
CA ASN A 63 -21.38 -13.87 -1.32
C ASN A 63 -20.60 -15.11 -1.77
N ASP A 64 -19.38 -14.92 -2.28
CA ASP A 64 -18.55 -16.01 -2.79
C ASP A 64 -17.32 -16.37 -1.93
N SER A 65 -17.26 -15.76 -0.74
CA SER A 65 -16.28 -15.98 0.34
C SER A 65 -15.05 -15.08 0.26
N TYR A 66 -14.93 -14.24 -0.77
CA TYR A 66 -13.86 -13.26 -0.88
C TYR A 66 -14.35 -11.87 -0.48
N PHE A 67 -13.55 -11.17 0.33
CA PHE A 67 -13.81 -9.76 0.62
C PHE A 67 -13.13 -8.91 -0.43
N GLU A 68 -13.92 -8.04 -1.05
CA GLU A 68 -13.51 -7.12 -2.09
C GLU A 68 -13.35 -5.71 -1.53
N LEU A 69 -12.46 -4.93 -2.14
CA LEU A 69 -12.31 -3.53 -1.80
C LEU A 69 -13.28 -2.66 -2.60
N LEU A 70 -13.79 -1.61 -1.93
CA LEU A 70 -14.68 -0.62 -2.52
C LEU A 70 -13.99 0.14 -3.66
N LYS A 71 -14.66 0.28 -4.80
CA LYS A 71 -14.27 1.14 -5.92
C LYS A 71 -15.45 2.03 -6.36
N GLU A 72 -15.18 3.29 -6.66
CA GLU A 72 -16.19 4.21 -7.22
C GLU A 72 -15.90 4.52 -8.69
N VAL A 73 -14.64 4.81 -9.01
CA VAL A 73 -14.14 5.07 -10.36
C VAL A 73 -12.78 4.39 -10.50
N ASN A 74 -12.53 3.82 -11.67
CA ASN A 74 -11.26 3.15 -11.98
C ASN A 74 -10.06 4.05 -11.65
N SER A 75 -9.04 3.46 -11.03
CA SER A 75 -7.76 4.12 -10.76
C SER A 75 -7.79 5.27 -9.75
N THR A 76 -8.91 5.51 -9.05
CA THR A 76 -9.01 6.58 -8.03
C THR A 76 -9.58 6.07 -6.71
N VAL A 77 -9.01 6.55 -5.61
CA VAL A 77 -9.52 6.24 -4.26
C VAL A 77 -10.96 6.76 -4.11
N PRO A 78 -11.91 5.94 -3.62
CA PRO A 78 -13.28 6.36 -3.38
C PRO A 78 -13.39 7.57 -2.43
N VAL A 79 -14.33 8.47 -2.68
CA VAL A 79 -14.48 9.72 -1.92
C VAL A 79 -14.76 9.46 -0.43
N VAL A 80 -15.51 8.39 -0.13
CA VAL A 80 -15.82 7.99 1.25
C VAL A 80 -14.58 7.62 2.07
N ILE A 81 -13.49 7.22 1.42
CA ILE A 81 -12.21 6.87 2.04
C ILE A 81 -11.41 8.13 2.37
N GLY A 82 -11.58 9.18 1.56
CA GLY A 82 -10.98 10.49 1.75
C GLY A 82 -10.44 11.09 0.45
N LEU A 83 -9.63 12.14 0.57
CA LEU A 83 -9.16 12.94 -0.56
C LEU A 83 -8.27 12.18 -1.57
N GLY A 84 -7.74 11.01 -1.21
CA GLY A 84 -6.91 10.21 -2.11
C GLY A 84 -5.70 10.95 -2.65
N LYS A 85 -5.13 11.88 -1.87
CA LYS A 85 -3.97 12.69 -2.25
C LYS A 85 -2.71 12.25 -1.54
N ASP A 86 -1.55 12.44 -2.18
CA ASP A 86 -0.24 12.27 -1.56
C ASP A 86 0.31 13.59 -0.96
N ALA A 87 1.52 13.57 -0.42
CA ALA A 87 2.16 14.74 0.20
C ALA A 87 2.57 15.83 -0.81
N TRP A 88 2.54 15.55 -2.11
CA TRP A 88 2.71 16.54 -3.18
C TRP A 88 1.36 17.07 -3.71
N GLY A 89 0.24 16.60 -3.15
CA GLY A 89 -1.12 17.02 -3.53
C GLY A 89 -1.64 16.31 -4.79
N ARG A 90 -0.96 15.27 -5.26
CA ARG A 90 -1.32 14.49 -6.45
C ARG A 90 -2.26 13.36 -6.09
N ASN A 91 -3.06 12.90 -7.05
CA ASN A 91 -3.96 11.77 -6.83
C ASN A 91 -3.16 10.49 -6.64
N ILE A 92 -3.59 9.68 -5.70
CA ILE A 92 -3.13 8.31 -5.52
C ILE A 92 -3.88 7.43 -6.50
N TYR A 93 -3.12 6.69 -7.31
CA TYR A 93 -3.64 5.66 -8.18
C TYR A 93 -4.07 4.46 -7.37
N TYR A 94 -5.27 3.99 -7.61
CA TYR A 94 -5.87 2.91 -6.85
C TYR A 94 -6.45 1.83 -7.75
N THR A 95 -5.94 0.62 -7.64
CA THR A 95 -6.47 -0.55 -8.35
C THR A 95 -6.96 -1.60 -7.35
N THR A 96 -8.03 -2.30 -7.71
CA THR A 96 -8.61 -3.40 -6.93
C THR A 96 -8.75 -4.62 -7.81
N TYR A 97 -8.61 -5.78 -7.19
CA TYR A 97 -8.68 -7.07 -7.87
C TYR A 97 -9.75 -7.93 -7.22
N ASP A 98 -10.52 -8.59 -8.06
CA ASP A 98 -11.48 -9.59 -7.63
C ASP A 98 -10.81 -10.97 -7.60
N PHE A 99 -10.92 -11.68 -6.48
CA PHE A 99 -10.48 -13.08 -6.36
C PHE A 99 -11.65 -14.06 -6.42
N GLY A 100 -12.86 -13.52 -6.45
CA GLY A 100 -14.11 -14.23 -6.55
C GLY A 100 -14.37 -14.85 -7.92
N THR A 101 -15.43 -15.64 -7.97
CA THR A 101 -15.99 -16.23 -9.20
C THR A 101 -17.27 -15.55 -9.64
N HIS A 102 -17.84 -14.70 -8.78
CA HIS A 102 -18.96 -13.84 -9.10
C HIS A 102 -18.46 -12.39 -9.19
N ASN A 103 -19.13 -11.54 -9.96
CA ASN A 103 -18.78 -10.12 -10.04
C ASN A 103 -20.06 -9.34 -10.33
N VAL A 104 -20.92 -9.31 -9.32
CA VAL A 104 -22.32 -8.84 -9.45
C VAL A 104 -22.44 -7.35 -9.10
N ASN A 105 -21.47 -6.79 -8.37
CA ASN A 105 -21.53 -5.41 -7.88
C ASN A 105 -20.40 -4.57 -8.48
N ALA A 106 -20.70 -3.76 -9.49
CA ALA A 106 -19.72 -2.89 -10.14
C ALA A 106 -19.04 -1.84 -9.21
N THR A 107 -19.52 -1.66 -7.97
CA THR A 107 -18.93 -0.79 -6.95
C THR A 107 -17.85 -1.50 -6.12
N TYR A 108 -17.69 -2.80 -6.29
CA TYR A 108 -16.67 -3.62 -5.66
C TYR A 108 -15.98 -4.43 -6.76
N ALA A 109 -14.66 -4.56 -6.64
CA ALA A 109 -13.72 -5.28 -7.51
C ALA A 109 -13.86 -5.23 -9.06
N ASP A 110 -12.72 -5.07 -9.75
CA ASP A 110 -12.64 -5.06 -11.21
C ASP A 110 -12.30 -6.43 -11.79
N THR A 111 -12.92 -6.78 -12.91
CA THR A 111 -12.65 -8.00 -13.68
C THR A 111 -11.31 -7.92 -14.46
N ASN A 112 -10.44 -6.97 -14.12
CA ASN A 112 -9.20 -6.75 -14.85
C ASN A 112 -8.12 -7.74 -14.39
N SER A 113 -7.72 -8.56 -15.36
CA SER A 113 -6.83 -9.71 -15.23
C SER A 113 -5.33 -9.37 -15.15
N SER A 114 -4.94 -8.11 -14.99
CA SER A 114 -3.54 -7.75 -14.73
C SER A 114 -3.29 -7.68 -13.22
N ILE A 115 -3.28 -8.87 -12.64
CA ILE A 115 -2.85 -9.06 -11.26
C ILE A 115 -1.38 -8.63 -11.20
N SER A 116 -1.02 -7.88 -10.16
CA SER A 116 0.38 -7.66 -9.77
C SER A 116 1.20 -8.95 -9.95
N PRO A 117 2.48 -8.89 -10.35
CA PRO A 117 3.35 -10.07 -10.31
C PRO A 117 3.46 -10.65 -8.88
N ASN A 118 3.08 -9.88 -7.86
CA ASN A 118 2.96 -10.36 -6.48
C ASN A 118 1.64 -11.10 -6.28
N ALA A 119 1.74 -12.35 -5.86
CA ALA A 119 0.57 -13.16 -5.51
C ALA A 119 -0.17 -12.60 -4.28
N ASN A 120 -1.48 -12.87 -4.19
CA ASN A 120 -2.36 -12.55 -3.06
C ASN A 120 -2.56 -11.05 -2.79
N VAL A 121 -2.57 -10.21 -3.84
CA VAL A 121 -2.80 -8.77 -3.76
C VAL A 121 -4.24 -8.43 -4.12
N LEU A 122 -5.00 -7.91 -3.15
CA LEU A 122 -6.40 -7.47 -3.29
C LEU A 122 -6.53 -6.05 -3.88
N GLY A 123 -5.50 -5.23 -3.73
CA GLY A 123 -5.45 -3.92 -4.36
C GLY A 123 -4.10 -3.25 -4.20
N ARG A 124 -3.91 -2.18 -4.96
CA ARG A 124 -2.66 -1.41 -4.98
C ARG A 124 -2.95 0.07 -4.90
N LEU A 125 -2.15 0.78 -4.13
CA LEU A 125 -2.11 2.22 -4.03
C LEU A 125 -0.75 2.71 -4.52
N VAL A 126 -0.72 3.64 -5.46
CA VAL A 126 0.52 4.22 -5.99
C VAL A 126 0.47 5.75 -5.93
N SER A 127 1.49 6.36 -5.33
CA SER A 127 1.75 7.79 -5.42
C SER A 127 2.83 8.02 -6.48
N LEU A 128 2.59 9.02 -7.33
CA LEU A 128 3.43 9.45 -8.47
C LEU A 128 4.76 10.10 -8.07
N GLY A 129 5.20 9.91 -6.83
CA GLY A 129 6.45 10.48 -6.35
C GLY A 129 6.57 12.00 -6.43
N GLU A 130 7.79 12.47 -6.61
CA GLU A 130 8.21 13.86 -6.74
C GLU A 130 7.99 14.43 -8.15
N ASP A 131 8.20 13.64 -9.20
CA ASP A 131 8.13 14.09 -10.58
C ASP A 131 6.68 14.14 -11.11
N GLY A 132 5.77 13.36 -10.52
CA GLY A 132 4.36 13.33 -10.88
C GLY A 132 4.04 12.46 -12.10
N ILE A 133 4.95 11.56 -12.48
CA ILE A 133 4.80 10.61 -13.57
C ILE A 133 4.52 9.24 -12.95
N LEU A 134 3.64 8.45 -13.58
CA LEU A 134 3.39 7.07 -13.12
C LEU A 134 4.35 6.16 -13.87
N ASP A 135 5.36 5.66 -13.17
CA ASP A 135 6.33 4.71 -13.72
C ASP A 135 6.03 3.27 -13.33
N THR A 136 5.35 3.06 -12.20
CA THR A 136 4.98 1.75 -11.68
C THR A 136 3.72 1.22 -12.36
N ASP A 137 3.83 0.08 -13.03
CA ASP A 137 2.70 -0.58 -13.72
C ASP A 137 2.31 -1.94 -13.11
N GLU A 138 1.34 -2.59 -13.74
CA GLU A 138 0.80 -3.89 -13.34
C GLU A 138 1.82 -5.05 -13.32
N ASN A 139 2.92 -4.95 -14.06
CA ASN A 139 3.98 -5.95 -14.15
C ASN A 139 5.10 -5.73 -13.13
N ASP A 140 5.10 -4.60 -12.42
CA ASP A 140 6.11 -4.27 -11.42
C ASP A 140 5.76 -4.84 -10.05
N SER A 141 6.70 -5.58 -9.46
CA SER A 141 6.58 -6.14 -8.10
C SER A 141 6.96 -5.15 -7.01
N MET A 142 7.53 -4.00 -7.39
CA MET A 142 8.01 -2.93 -6.52
C MET A 142 7.74 -1.58 -7.18
N ALA A 143 7.73 -0.50 -6.39
CA ALA A 143 7.65 0.85 -6.94
C ALA A 143 8.89 1.16 -7.81
N GLN A 144 8.68 1.85 -8.93
CA GLN A 144 9.73 2.30 -9.84
C GLN A 144 10.11 3.76 -9.57
N ASN A 145 11.38 4.09 -9.77
CA ASN A 145 11.92 5.45 -9.64
C ASN A 145 11.54 6.13 -8.30
N ASP A 146 10.77 7.20 -8.34
CA ASP A 146 10.34 7.98 -7.18
C ASP A 146 8.89 7.67 -6.75
N ASP A 147 8.21 6.77 -7.45
CA ASP A 147 6.90 6.28 -7.06
C ASP A 147 6.93 5.62 -5.68
N ILE A 148 5.78 5.67 -5.03
CA ILE A 148 5.56 4.99 -3.76
C ILE A 148 4.38 4.06 -3.92
N MET A 149 4.65 2.77 -3.82
CA MET A 149 3.64 1.73 -3.92
C MET A 149 3.34 1.12 -2.55
N LEU A 150 2.05 0.88 -2.30
CA LEU A 150 1.57 0.04 -1.23
C LEU A 150 0.58 -0.98 -1.80
N GLU A 151 0.80 -2.25 -1.46
CA GLU A 151 -0.12 -3.33 -1.80
C GLU A 151 -0.93 -3.75 -0.58
N ILE A 152 -2.22 -4.03 -0.83
CA ILE A 152 -3.21 -4.51 0.13
C ILE A 152 -3.38 -6.01 -0.13
N GLY A 153 -2.99 -6.85 0.82
CA GLY A 153 -3.10 -8.30 0.68
C GLY A 153 -4.51 -8.84 0.96
N ILE A 154 -4.85 -9.99 0.38
CA ILE A 154 -6.13 -10.70 0.64
C ILE A 154 -6.28 -11.07 2.14
N GLY A 155 -5.17 -11.37 2.82
CA GLY A 155 -5.20 -11.71 4.24
C GLY A 155 -5.58 -10.56 5.18
N GLU A 156 -5.66 -9.33 4.65
CA GLU A 156 -5.89 -8.13 5.46
C GLU A 156 -7.37 -7.76 5.61
N THR A 157 -8.23 -8.25 4.72
CA THR A 157 -9.69 -8.07 4.76
C THR A 157 -10.40 -9.15 5.56
N ASN A 158 -9.69 -10.18 6.03
CA ASN A 158 -10.25 -11.16 6.96
C ASN A 158 -10.19 -10.60 8.39
N HIS A 159 -11.35 -10.24 8.93
CA HIS A 159 -11.55 -9.48 10.17
C HIS A 159 -11.20 -10.21 11.49
N LEU A 160 -10.29 -11.17 11.51
CA LEU A 160 -9.77 -11.75 12.76
C LEU A 160 -8.54 -10.95 13.25
N LYS A 161 -8.69 -9.62 13.34
CA LYS A 161 -7.76 -8.78 14.12
C LYS A 161 -8.09 -8.96 15.60
N LEU A 162 -7.42 -9.90 16.26
CA LEU A 162 -7.32 -9.89 17.72
C LEU A 162 -6.76 -8.52 18.13
N TYR A 163 -7.58 -7.72 18.79
CA TYR A 163 -7.22 -6.42 19.35
C TYR A 163 -5.93 -6.53 20.19
N ASN A 164 -5.08 -5.52 20.09
CA ASN A 164 -3.86 -5.26 20.88
C ASN A 164 -2.59 -6.08 20.57
N GLY A 165 -2.01 -5.92 19.38
CA GLY A 165 -0.60 -6.28 19.25
C GLY A 165 0.04 -6.09 17.89
N SER A 166 0.91 -5.09 17.82
CA SER A 166 2.14 -5.07 17.02
C SER A 166 2.03 -4.82 15.52
N GLU A 167 2.91 -3.92 15.08
CA GLU A 167 3.24 -3.62 13.68
C GLU A 167 3.41 -4.91 12.87
N VAL A 168 2.62 -5.02 11.79
CA VAL A 168 2.67 -6.15 10.86
C VAL A 168 3.66 -5.81 9.75
N THR A 169 4.85 -6.40 9.82
CA THR A 169 5.81 -6.40 8.72
C THR A 169 5.33 -7.32 7.59
N THR A 170 5.81 -7.10 6.37
CA THR A 170 5.34 -7.74 5.12
C THR A 170 5.34 -9.27 5.14
N GLN A 171 6.07 -9.93 6.04
CA GLN A 171 6.09 -11.40 6.19
C GLN A 171 4.91 -11.97 7.00
N THR A 172 4.17 -11.18 7.76
CA THR A 172 3.02 -11.65 8.55
C THR A 172 1.67 -11.53 7.79
N ARG A 173 1.68 -11.04 6.55
CA ARG A 173 0.49 -10.74 5.73
C ARG A 173 -0.37 -11.94 5.33
N GLY A 174 0.18 -13.17 5.36
CA GLY A 174 -0.57 -14.41 5.04
C GLY A 174 -1.08 -15.19 6.25
N TYR A 175 -0.70 -14.81 7.47
CA TYR A 175 -0.88 -15.66 8.66
C TYR A 175 -2.03 -15.26 9.59
N ASN A 176 -2.66 -14.09 9.37
CA ASN A 176 -3.66 -13.53 10.29
C ASN A 176 -5.11 -13.60 9.79
N SER A 177 -5.35 -14.25 8.65
CA SER A 177 -6.70 -14.39 8.08
C SER A 177 -7.28 -15.77 8.33
N ALA A 178 -8.36 -15.84 9.11
CA ALA A 178 -9.23 -17.01 9.14
C ALA A 178 -10.37 -16.83 8.15
N ILE A 179 -10.56 -17.80 7.26
CA ILE A 179 -11.73 -17.91 6.39
C ILE A 179 -12.93 -18.26 7.28
N VAL A 180 -14.05 -17.55 7.17
CA VAL A 180 -15.27 -17.88 7.91
C VAL A 180 -16.30 -18.44 6.92
N ALA A 181 -16.68 -19.69 7.08
CA ALA A 181 -17.57 -20.41 6.15
C ALA A 181 -18.60 -21.28 6.91
N LEU A 182 -19.57 -21.82 6.19
CA LEU A 182 -20.40 -22.96 6.64
C LEU A 182 -19.71 -24.28 6.28
N SER A 183 -20.00 -25.36 7.01
CA SER A 183 -19.47 -26.70 6.69
C SER A 183 -19.87 -27.23 5.32
N THR A 184 -20.87 -26.60 4.70
CA THR A 184 -21.39 -26.90 3.36
C THR A 184 -20.76 -26.06 2.25
N ASP A 185 -20.04 -24.99 2.58
CA ASP A 185 -19.45 -24.10 1.58
C ASP A 185 -18.25 -24.76 0.90
N PRO A 186 -18.01 -24.50 -0.39
CA PRO A 186 -16.84 -25.02 -1.09
C PRO A 186 -15.58 -24.46 -0.44
N LEU A 187 -14.67 -25.36 -0.04
CA LEU A 187 -13.36 -24.97 0.47
C LEU A 187 -12.50 -24.40 -0.68
N PRO A 188 -11.54 -23.51 -0.39
CA PRO A 188 -10.63 -22.99 -1.40
C PRO A 188 -9.96 -24.12 -2.18
N ALA A 189 -9.92 -24.01 -3.51
CA ALA A 189 -9.31 -25.02 -4.37
C ALA A 189 -7.77 -25.09 -4.23
N ALA A 190 -7.14 -23.99 -3.81
CA ALA A 190 -5.70 -23.87 -3.62
C ALA A 190 -5.37 -23.10 -2.32
N PRO A 191 -5.60 -23.70 -1.14
CA PRO A 191 -5.31 -23.05 0.13
C PRO A 191 -3.80 -22.99 0.40
N ILE A 192 -3.37 -21.93 1.10
CA ILE A 192 -1.96 -21.73 1.47
C ILE A 192 -1.69 -22.47 2.78
N ASN A 193 -0.46 -22.98 2.96
CA ASN A 193 -0.08 -23.61 4.23
C ASN A 193 -0.34 -22.67 5.41
N GLY A 194 -1.01 -23.15 6.45
CA GLY A 194 -1.35 -22.37 7.62
C GLY A 194 -2.62 -21.52 7.48
N THR A 195 -3.36 -21.58 6.36
CA THR A 195 -4.67 -20.93 6.26
C THR A 195 -5.60 -21.45 7.34
N ILE A 196 -6.19 -20.54 8.12
CA ILE A 196 -7.17 -20.88 9.16
C ILE A 196 -8.57 -20.82 8.56
N LEU A 197 -9.45 -21.74 8.94
CA LEU A 197 -10.86 -21.82 8.55
C LEU A 197 -11.71 -21.99 9.81
N PHE A 198 -12.70 -21.14 9.99
CA PHE A 198 -13.71 -21.24 11.03
C PHE A 198 -15.06 -21.59 10.42
N LEU A 199 -15.61 -22.73 10.81
CA LEU A 199 -16.93 -23.20 10.39
C LEU A 199 -17.98 -22.71 11.39
N ARG A 200 -18.76 -21.71 10.99
CA ARG A 200 -19.67 -20.98 11.90
C ARG A 200 -20.92 -21.77 12.31
N ASP A 201 -21.26 -22.83 11.58
CA ASP A 201 -22.37 -23.73 11.87
C ASP A 201 -21.99 -24.85 12.85
N THR A 202 -20.74 -25.30 12.79
CA THR A 202 -20.23 -26.34 13.69
C THR A 202 -19.34 -25.80 14.81
N ASN A 203 -19.03 -24.49 14.81
CA ASN A 203 -18.04 -23.82 15.65
C ASN A 203 -16.61 -24.36 15.55
N VAL A 204 -16.31 -25.13 14.51
CA VAL A 204 -15.02 -25.82 14.38
C VAL A 204 -13.98 -24.92 13.71
N THR A 205 -12.79 -24.85 14.28
CA THR A 205 -11.63 -24.20 13.63
C THR A 205 -10.69 -25.24 13.04
N LYS A 206 -10.29 -25.05 11.79
CA LYS A 206 -9.33 -25.88 11.06
C LYS A 206 -8.15 -25.05 10.55
N ILE A 207 -7.02 -25.70 10.29
CA ILE A 207 -5.85 -25.13 9.63
C ILE A 207 -5.46 -26.02 8.45
N TYR A 208 -5.12 -25.42 7.31
CA TYR A 208 -4.63 -26.17 6.16
C TYR A 208 -3.14 -26.52 6.33
N ASP A 209 -2.81 -27.79 6.17
CA ASP A 209 -1.43 -28.27 6.15
C ASP A 209 -1.06 -28.76 4.75
N ILE A 210 -0.09 -28.08 4.14
CA ILE A 210 0.38 -28.39 2.78
C ILE A 210 1.10 -29.73 2.68
N ASN A 211 1.68 -30.23 3.78
CA ASN A 211 2.41 -31.50 3.77
C ASN A 211 1.46 -32.69 3.70
N THR A 212 0.27 -32.55 4.28
CA THR A 212 -0.77 -33.58 4.29
C THR A 212 -1.91 -33.30 3.32
N THR A 213 -1.90 -32.14 2.66
CA THR A 213 -2.96 -31.65 1.77
C THR A 213 -4.35 -31.70 2.42
N SER A 214 -4.40 -31.40 3.72
CA SER A 214 -5.59 -31.62 4.54
C SER A 214 -5.92 -30.44 5.45
N TRP A 215 -7.20 -30.33 5.82
CA TRP A 215 -7.68 -29.38 6.83
C TRP A 215 -7.69 -30.06 8.20
N ILE A 216 -6.76 -29.68 9.07
CA ILE A 216 -6.58 -30.23 10.41
C ILE A 216 -7.43 -29.42 11.38
N GLN A 217 -8.32 -30.07 12.13
CA GLN A 217 -9.07 -29.41 13.19
C GLN A 217 -8.16 -29.06 14.37
N ILE A 218 -8.21 -27.81 14.81
CA ILE A 218 -7.39 -27.26 15.91
C ILE A 218 -8.22 -26.76 17.11
N SER A 219 -9.53 -26.57 16.93
CA SER A 219 -10.47 -26.28 18.03
C SER A 219 -11.82 -26.94 17.73
N PRO A 220 -12.53 -27.43 18.77
CA PRO A 220 -13.98 -27.67 18.68
C PRO A 220 -14.75 -26.40 18.38
#